data_AF-A0A4Y3VKN3-F1
#
_entry.id   AF-A0A4Y3VKN3-F1
#
_cell.length_a   1.000
_cell.length_b   1.000
_cell.length_c   1.000
_cell.angle_alpha   90.00
_cell.angle_beta   90.00
_cell.angle_gamma   90.00
#
_symmetry.space_group_name_H-M   'P 1'
#
loop_
_entity.id
_entity.type
_entity.pdbx_description
1 polymer ?
#
loop_
_entity_poly.entity_id
_entity_poly.type
_entity_poly.pdbx_seq_one_letter_code
_entity_poly.pdbx_strand_id
1 'polypeptide(L)'
;MLAGLVIQRVTGRPWAEEVRDRIIEPLNLTGTYAPGDDPFLPEPHAHAYHRFPDSDGWTDTTVRNMSRADAAHSLVTTQRDLDRFFTALLTGRLLPPAQLAEMRHVVPVSKDYEIPFPHLRYGLGLMRQPLPCGGYRWGHGGDDDGDFVRNGFTADGRRSIVITASGKVPENGPLLRAERPLQRLMDTALCEGVR
;
A
#
# COMPACT_ATOMS: atom_id res chain seq x y z
N MET A 1 -12.37 -4.25 11.14
CA MET A 1 -11.79 -2.88 11.15
C MET A 1 -12.91 -1.83 11.15
N LEU A 2 -12.79 -0.72 11.90
CA LEU A 2 -13.88 0.26 12.08
C LEU A 2 -14.37 0.90 10.76
N ALA A 3 -13.46 1.27 9.86
CA ALA A 3 -13.83 1.87 8.58
C ALA A 3 -14.72 0.95 7.73
N GLY A 4 -14.40 -0.35 7.69
CA GLY A 4 -15.22 -1.37 7.01
C GLY A 4 -16.63 -1.49 7.62
N LEU A 5 -16.73 -1.43 8.95
CA LEU A 5 -18.02 -1.45 9.65
C LEU A 5 -18.86 -0.20 9.36
N VAL A 6 -18.23 0.97 9.27
CA VAL A 6 -18.91 2.21 8.90
C VAL A 6 -19.45 2.12 7.48
N ILE A 7 -18.64 1.64 6.52
CA ILE A 7 -19.09 1.40 5.14
C ILE A 7 -20.32 0.50 5.15
N GLN A 8 -20.22 -0.66 5.79
CA GLN A 8 -21.33 -1.62 5.85
C GLN A 8 -22.57 -1.03 6.51
N ARG A 9 -22.41 -0.25 7.58
CA ARG A 9 -23.54 0.36 8.27
C ARG A 9 -24.25 1.42 7.43
N VAL A 10 -23.53 2.13 6.58
CA VAL A 10 -24.07 3.21 5.73
C VAL A 10 -24.68 2.65 4.45
N THR A 11 -24.05 1.65 3.83
CA THR A 11 -24.52 1.10 2.53
C THR A 11 -25.43 -0.12 2.67
N GLY A 12 -25.40 -0.81 3.80
CA GLY A 12 -26.08 -2.09 4.02
C GLY A 12 -25.37 -3.28 3.38
N ARG A 13 -24.18 -3.10 2.79
CA ARG A 13 -23.42 -4.15 2.10
C ARG A 13 -22.02 -4.30 2.70
N PRO A 14 -21.41 -5.50 2.70
CA PRO A 14 -20.04 -5.68 3.15
C PRO A 14 -19.06 -4.74 2.43
N TRP A 15 -18.05 -4.23 3.13
CA TRP A 15 -17.08 -3.30 2.55
C TRP A 15 -16.38 -3.87 1.30
N ALA A 16 -16.14 -5.19 1.27
CA ALA A 16 -15.48 -5.86 0.16
C ALA A 16 -16.31 -5.80 -1.12
N GLU A 17 -17.64 -5.86 -1.02
CA GLU A 17 -18.53 -5.66 -2.16
C GLU A 17 -18.51 -4.23 -2.65
N GLU A 18 -18.50 -3.25 -1.74
CA GLU A 18 -18.42 -1.84 -2.12
C GLU A 18 -17.09 -1.52 -2.81
N VAL A 19 -15.98 -2.08 -2.33
CA VAL A 19 -14.66 -1.96 -2.98
C VAL A 19 -14.68 -2.63 -4.35
N ARG A 20 -15.27 -3.82 -4.47
CA ARG A 20 -15.39 -4.52 -5.75
C ARG A 20 -16.15 -3.68 -6.77
N ASP A 21 -17.36 -3.27 -6.43
CA ASP A 21 -18.30 -2.64 -7.37
C ASP A 21 -17.89 -1.18 -7.71
N ARG A 22 -17.22 -0.47 -6.79
CA ARG A 22 -16.86 0.95 -6.98
C ARG A 22 -15.43 1.17 -7.48
N ILE A 23 -14.54 0.21 -7.27
CA ILE A 23 -13.11 0.38 -7.55
C ILE A 23 -12.59 -0.74 -8.45
N ILE A 24 -12.70 -2.00 -8.04
CA ILE A 24 -12.08 -3.14 -8.74
C ILE A 24 -12.68 -3.32 -10.13
N GLU A 25 -14.00 -3.43 -10.23
CA GLU A 25 -14.68 -3.64 -11.52
C GLU A 25 -14.57 -2.41 -12.44
N PRO A 26 -14.84 -1.16 -12.00
CA PRO A 26 -14.76 0.00 -12.88
C PRO A 26 -13.35 0.31 -13.40
N LEU A 27 -12.31 -0.09 -12.65
CA LEU A 27 -10.92 0.05 -13.08
C LEU A 27 -10.36 -1.22 -13.74
N ASN A 28 -11.14 -2.29 -13.83
CA ASN A 28 -10.70 -3.57 -14.37
C ASN A 28 -9.39 -4.05 -13.71
N LEU A 29 -9.38 -4.12 -12.37
CA LEU A 29 -8.26 -4.59 -11.56
C LEU A 29 -8.31 -6.12 -11.43
N THR A 30 -7.94 -6.82 -12.51
CA THR A 30 -8.21 -8.25 -12.68
C THR A 30 -7.43 -9.16 -11.72
N GLY A 31 -6.37 -8.66 -11.09
CA GLY A 31 -5.61 -9.39 -10.07
C GLY A 31 -5.89 -8.93 -8.65
N THR A 32 -6.96 -8.13 -8.44
CA THR A 32 -7.28 -7.54 -7.14
C THR A 32 -8.60 -8.08 -6.59
N TYR A 33 -8.59 -8.56 -5.35
CA TYR A 33 -9.77 -9.08 -4.68
C TYR A 33 -9.61 -9.13 -3.15
N ALA A 34 -10.74 -9.24 -2.44
CA ALA A 34 -10.74 -9.56 -1.02
C ALA A 34 -10.85 -11.09 -0.85
N PRO A 35 -9.86 -11.77 -0.25
CA PRO A 35 -9.83 -13.24 -0.14
C PRO A 35 -10.79 -13.79 0.91
N GLY A 36 -11.29 -12.96 1.83
CA GLY A 36 -12.10 -13.42 2.95
C GLY A 36 -11.27 -14.31 3.89
N ASP A 37 -11.70 -15.56 4.05
CA ASP A 37 -11.02 -16.58 4.84
C ASP A 37 -10.21 -17.59 4.02
N ASP A 38 -10.20 -17.47 2.69
CA ASP A 38 -9.36 -18.28 1.81
C ASP A 38 -7.88 -17.94 2.06
N PRO A 39 -7.07 -18.90 2.54
CA PRO A 39 -5.68 -18.64 2.84
C PRO A 39 -4.75 -18.76 1.62
N PHE A 40 -5.26 -19.15 0.46
CA PHE A 40 -4.46 -19.43 -0.72
C PHE A 40 -4.43 -18.25 -1.72
N LEU A 41 -3.35 -18.18 -2.48
CA LEU A 41 -3.17 -17.21 -3.56
C LEU A 41 -3.25 -17.92 -4.93
N PRO A 42 -3.84 -17.28 -5.95
CA PRO A 42 -3.79 -17.77 -7.32
C PRO A 42 -2.36 -17.72 -7.87
N GLU A 43 -2.05 -18.63 -8.80
CA GLU A 43 -0.79 -18.59 -9.54
C GLU A 43 -0.84 -17.60 -10.71
N PRO A 44 0.28 -16.93 -11.06
CA PRO A 44 1.56 -16.93 -10.34
C PRO A 44 1.54 -15.95 -9.15
N HIS A 45 2.17 -16.33 -8.04
CA HIS A 45 2.44 -15.41 -6.92
C HIS A 45 3.89 -15.55 -6.40
N ALA A 46 4.35 -14.52 -5.68
CA ALA A 46 5.62 -14.58 -4.97
C ALA A 46 5.41 -15.22 -3.60
N HIS A 47 6.38 -16.02 -3.15
CA HIS A 47 6.39 -16.56 -1.80
C HIS A 47 6.81 -15.49 -0.78
N ALA A 48 6.15 -15.46 0.37
CA ALA A 48 6.50 -14.63 1.53
C ALA A 48 7.36 -15.45 2.50
N TYR A 49 8.45 -14.89 3.00
CA TYR A 49 9.34 -15.57 3.94
C TYR A 49 9.61 -14.72 5.19
N HIS A 50 9.33 -15.29 6.37
CA HIS A 50 9.60 -14.68 7.66
C HIS A 50 10.51 -15.58 8.49
N ARG A 51 11.62 -15.04 8.99
CA ARG A 51 12.38 -15.65 10.08
C ARG A 51 11.80 -15.15 11.40
N PHE A 52 11.11 -16.00 12.14
CA PHE A 52 10.54 -15.67 13.45
C PHE A 52 11.59 -15.64 14.57
N PRO A 53 11.32 -14.97 15.71
CA PRO A 53 12.15 -15.08 16.90
C PRO A 53 12.42 -16.55 17.24
N ASP A 54 13.65 -16.86 17.66
CA ASP A 54 14.09 -18.20 18.04
C ASP A 54 14.03 -19.27 16.92
N SER A 55 13.86 -18.86 15.65
CA SER A 55 13.92 -19.76 14.50
C SER A 55 15.33 -19.84 13.89
N ASP A 56 15.76 -21.08 13.62
CA ASP A 56 17.00 -21.40 12.90
C ASP A 56 16.90 -21.18 11.39
N GLY A 57 15.70 -20.90 10.85
CA GLY A 57 15.47 -20.76 9.41
C GLY A 57 14.31 -19.84 9.02
N TRP A 58 14.13 -19.70 7.71
CA TRP A 58 13.01 -18.98 7.11
C TRP A 58 11.76 -19.87 7.10
N THR A 59 10.64 -19.30 7.50
CA THR A 59 9.31 -19.91 7.37
C THR A 59 8.62 -19.31 6.16
N ASP A 60 8.10 -20.17 5.27
CA ASP A 60 7.18 -19.74 4.22
C ASP A 60 5.84 -19.35 4.85
N THR A 61 5.48 -18.09 4.71
CA THR A 61 4.27 -17.47 5.28
C THR A 61 3.24 -17.13 4.21
N THR A 62 3.39 -17.67 2.99
CA THR A 62 2.52 -17.37 1.84
C THR A 62 1.08 -17.81 2.07
N VAL A 63 0.87 -18.97 2.67
CA VAL A 63 -0.47 -19.49 3.00
C VAL A 63 -0.93 -18.89 4.32
N ARG A 64 -1.91 -17.99 4.27
CA ARG A 64 -2.33 -17.21 5.42
C ARG A 64 -3.77 -16.73 5.32
N ASN A 65 -4.53 -16.94 6.40
CA ASN A 65 -5.91 -16.43 6.47
C ASN A 65 -5.90 -14.93 6.83
N MET A 66 -6.40 -14.11 5.91
CA MET A 66 -6.42 -12.65 6.03
C MET A 66 -7.72 -12.07 6.63
N SER A 67 -8.63 -12.91 7.14
CA SER A 67 -9.89 -12.44 7.72
C SER A 67 -9.69 -11.49 8.92
N ARG A 68 -8.61 -11.66 9.70
CA ARG A 68 -8.26 -10.76 10.80
C ARG A 68 -7.85 -9.37 10.31
N ALA A 69 -7.23 -9.28 9.14
CA ALA A 69 -6.81 -8.04 8.52
C ALA A 69 -8.01 -7.17 8.14
N ASP A 70 -9.05 -7.81 7.62
CA ASP A 70 -10.30 -7.17 7.19
C ASP A 70 -10.02 -5.93 6.30
N ALA A 71 -10.90 -4.92 6.32
CA ALA A 71 -10.76 -3.67 5.56
C ALA A 71 -9.45 -2.87 5.80
N ALA A 72 -8.55 -3.30 6.69
CA ALA A 72 -7.30 -2.60 6.96
C ALA A 72 -6.16 -3.01 6.01
N HIS A 73 -6.03 -4.31 5.71
CA HIS A 73 -4.92 -4.82 4.88
C HIS A 73 -5.19 -6.16 4.19
N SER A 74 -6.45 -6.63 4.07
CA SER A 74 -6.72 -7.99 3.57
C SER A 74 -6.68 -8.15 2.04
N LEU A 75 -6.63 -7.07 1.26
CA LEU A 75 -6.72 -7.17 -0.20
C LEU A 75 -5.49 -7.84 -0.81
N VAL A 76 -5.72 -8.78 -1.73
CA VAL A 76 -4.72 -9.30 -2.65
C VAL A 76 -4.73 -8.43 -3.90
N THR A 77 -3.56 -8.16 -4.49
CA THR A 77 -3.44 -7.31 -5.68
C THR A 77 -2.16 -7.61 -6.46
N THR A 78 -1.97 -6.94 -7.60
CA THR A 78 -0.75 -6.99 -8.40
C THR A 78 -0.10 -5.61 -8.46
N GLN A 79 1.19 -5.55 -8.82
CA GLN A 79 1.88 -4.27 -9.03
C GLN A 79 1.19 -3.40 -10.09
N ARG A 80 0.68 -4.03 -11.16
CA ARG A 80 -0.05 -3.36 -12.25
C ARG A 80 -1.38 -2.76 -11.76
N ASP A 81 -2.13 -3.50 -10.95
CA ASP A 81 -3.42 -3.04 -10.45
C ASP A 81 -3.25 -1.92 -9.41
N LEU A 82 -2.24 -2.01 -8.54
CA LEU A 82 -1.87 -0.93 -7.62
C LEU A 82 -1.51 0.34 -8.38
N ASP A 83 -0.71 0.23 -9.44
CA ASP A 83 -0.37 1.36 -10.30
C ASP A 83 -1.62 2.01 -10.90
N ARG A 84 -2.52 1.20 -11.46
CA ARG A 84 -3.77 1.68 -12.05
C ARG A 84 -4.67 2.33 -11.00
N PHE A 85 -4.81 1.73 -9.81
CA PHE A 85 -5.63 2.25 -8.72
C PHE A 85 -5.16 3.64 -8.27
N PHE A 86 -3.89 3.77 -7.90
CA PHE A 86 -3.36 5.04 -7.42
C PHE A 86 -3.33 6.11 -8.52
N THR A 87 -3.02 5.74 -9.77
CA THR A 87 -3.11 6.67 -10.90
C THR A 87 -4.54 7.18 -11.08
N ALA A 88 -5.55 6.30 -11.07
CA ALA A 88 -6.95 6.69 -11.17
C ALA A 88 -7.41 7.56 -9.99
N LEU A 89 -6.97 7.23 -8.77
CA LEU A 89 -7.26 8.01 -7.57
C LEU A 89 -6.69 9.42 -7.66
N LEU A 90 -5.39 9.55 -7.95
CA LEU A 90 -4.67 10.82 -7.92
C LEU A 90 -5.04 11.74 -9.09
N THR A 91 -5.53 11.18 -10.19
CA THR A 91 -6.06 11.94 -11.34
C THR A 91 -7.54 12.29 -11.19
N GLY A 92 -8.17 11.96 -10.05
CA GLY A 92 -9.55 12.35 -9.75
C GLY A 92 -10.63 11.51 -10.45
N ARG A 93 -10.29 10.30 -10.94
CA ARG A 93 -11.28 9.41 -11.57
C ARG A 93 -12.18 8.69 -10.57
N LEU A 94 -11.73 8.55 -9.31
CA LEU A 94 -12.47 7.83 -8.26
C LEU A 94 -13.23 8.75 -7.30
N LEU A 95 -12.75 9.98 -7.11
CA LEU A 95 -13.31 10.92 -6.14
C LEU A 95 -13.56 12.28 -6.79
N PRO A 96 -14.68 12.94 -6.49
CA PRO A 96 -14.86 14.33 -6.87
C PRO A 96 -13.77 15.22 -6.23
N PRO A 97 -13.49 16.41 -6.79
CA PRO A 97 -12.36 17.24 -6.37
C PRO A 97 -12.34 17.58 -4.87
N ALA A 98 -13.51 17.82 -4.27
CA ALA A 98 -13.60 18.15 -2.84
C ALA A 98 -13.16 16.96 -1.96
N GLN A 99 -13.63 15.75 -2.24
CA GLN A 99 -13.26 14.55 -1.49
C GLN A 99 -11.79 14.17 -1.70
N LEU A 100 -11.25 14.36 -2.92
CA LEU A 100 -9.81 14.17 -3.15
C LEU A 100 -8.97 15.19 -2.39
N ALA A 101 -9.44 16.43 -2.25
CA ALA A 101 -8.79 17.46 -1.45
C ALA A 101 -8.76 17.08 0.04
N GLU A 102 -9.87 16.59 0.58
CA GLU A 102 -9.94 16.06 1.97
C GLU A 102 -8.99 14.87 2.16
N MET A 103 -8.95 13.93 1.22
CA MET A 103 -8.02 12.79 1.28
C MET A 103 -6.55 13.23 1.31
N ARG A 104 -6.23 14.34 0.62
CA ARG A 104 -4.90 14.96 0.55
C ARG A 104 -4.62 15.96 1.67
N HIS A 105 -5.59 16.21 2.56
CA HIS A 105 -5.36 17.02 3.74
C HIS A 105 -4.57 16.20 4.77
N VAL A 106 -3.26 16.42 4.81
CA VAL A 106 -2.35 15.61 5.61
C VAL A 106 -2.01 16.24 6.95
N VAL A 107 -1.82 15.40 7.96
CA VAL A 107 -1.36 15.78 9.30
C VAL A 107 0.03 15.19 9.60
N PRO A 108 0.76 15.71 10.60
CA PRO A 108 1.99 15.09 11.09
C PRO A 108 1.77 13.66 11.58
N VAL A 109 2.75 12.79 11.36
CA VAL A 109 2.81 11.45 11.97
C VAL A 109 3.66 11.48 13.24
N SER A 110 3.67 10.39 14.02
CA SER A 110 4.58 10.28 15.16
C SER A 110 6.04 10.23 14.72
N LYS A 111 6.96 10.61 15.61
CA LYS A 111 8.40 10.58 15.34
C LYS A 111 8.91 9.19 14.96
N ASP A 112 8.29 8.13 15.47
CA ASP A 112 8.69 6.76 15.19
C ASP A 112 8.48 6.39 13.71
N TYR A 113 7.44 6.94 13.07
CA TYR A 113 7.24 6.78 11.63
C TYR A 113 8.19 7.65 10.80
N GLU A 114 8.64 8.79 11.33
CA GLU A 114 9.61 9.65 10.63
C GLU A 114 11.03 9.05 10.57
N ILE A 115 11.35 8.08 11.44
CA ILE A 115 12.66 7.38 11.43
C ILE A 115 12.87 6.60 10.11
N PRO A 116 11.98 5.67 9.71
CA PRO A 116 12.05 5.00 8.42
C PRO A 116 11.60 5.87 7.25
N PHE A 117 10.64 6.78 7.48
CA PHE A 117 10.02 7.60 6.43
C PHE A 117 10.16 9.10 6.72
N PRO A 118 11.32 9.71 6.41
CA PRO A 118 11.57 11.11 6.70
C PRO A 118 10.48 12.02 6.12
N HIS A 119 10.03 12.97 6.94
CA HIS A 119 9.02 13.98 6.58
C HIS A 119 7.67 13.41 6.14
N LEU A 120 7.37 12.16 6.51
CA LEU A 120 6.07 11.55 6.24
C LEU A 120 4.94 12.40 6.85
N ARG A 121 3.89 12.57 6.06
CA ARG A 121 2.60 13.13 6.49
C ARG A 121 1.51 12.18 6.02
N TYR A 122 0.38 12.16 6.72
CA TYR A 122 -0.66 11.17 6.48
C TYR A 122 -2.04 11.85 6.37
N GLY A 123 -2.78 11.53 5.31
CA GLY A 123 -4.14 12.02 5.05
C GLY A 123 -5.18 10.93 5.33
N LEU A 124 -6.27 10.89 4.56
CA LEU A 124 -7.27 9.83 4.73
C LEU A 124 -6.83 8.57 3.95
N GLY A 125 -6.05 7.71 4.60
CA GLY A 125 -5.54 6.48 3.97
C GLY A 125 -4.45 6.71 2.91
N LEU A 126 -3.81 7.89 2.92
CA LEU A 126 -2.87 8.30 1.91
C LEU A 126 -1.63 8.96 2.52
N MET A 127 -0.45 8.42 2.22
CA MET A 127 0.83 8.95 2.65
C MET A 127 1.33 10.02 1.68
N ARG A 128 2.02 11.04 2.23
CA ARG A 128 2.72 12.06 1.45
C ARG A 128 4.14 12.27 1.98
N GLN A 129 5.11 12.30 1.07
CA GLN A 129 6.50 12.68 1.37
C GLN A 129 7.02 13.66 0.32
N PRO A 130 7.91 14.60 0.69
CA PRO A 130 8.54 15.50 -0.26
C PRO A 130 9.47 14.74 -1.20
N LEU A 131 9.54 15.19 -2.46
CA LEU A 131 10.54 14.71 -3.42
C LEU A 131 11.73 15.67 -3.49
N PRO A 132 12.96 15.17 -3.68
CA PRO A 132 14.15 16.02 -3.76
C PRO A 132 14.14 16.97 -4.99
N CYS A 133 13.46 16.60 -6.07
CA CYS A 133 13.26 17.42 -7.27
C CYS A 133 12.07 18.40 -7.16
N GLY A 134 11.49 18.58 -5.97
CA GLY A 134 10.32 19.41 -5.74
C GLY A 134 9.00 18.64 -5.88
N GLY A 135 7.96 19.19 -5.25
CA GLY A 135 6.66 18.53 -5.14
C GLY A 135 6.66 17.38 -4.13
N TYR A 136 5.72 16.45 -4.31
CA TYR A 136 5.48 15.36 -3.38
C TYR A 136 5.25 14.05 -4.11
N ARG A 137 5.63 12.97 -3.46
CA ARG A 137 5.15 11.63 -3.78
C ARG A 137 4.01 11.25 -2.84
N TRP A 138 3.04 10.55 -3.40
CA TRP A 138 1.86 10.02 -2.74
C TRP A 138 1.84 8.51 -2.85
N GLY A 139 1.23 7.81 -1.90
CA GLY A 139 1.12 6.35 -1.94
C GLY A 139 0.67 5.79 -0.60
N HIS A 140 0.86 4.49 -0.41
CA HIS A 140 0.70 3.85 0.89
C HIS A 140 1.50 2.55 0.93
N GLY A 141 2.40 2.39 1.90
CA GLY A 141 3.14 1.14 2.10
C GLY A 141 2.26 0.00 2.65
N GLY A 142 2.78 -1.21 2.61
CA GLY A 142 2.19 -2.36 3.30
C GLY A 142 3.31 -3.22 3.85
N ASP A 143 3.13 -3.78 5.03
CA ASP A 143 4.06 -4.71 5.63
C ASP A 143 3.24 -5.82 6.25
N ASP A 144 3.64 -7.05 6.00
CA ASP A 144 3.01 -8.20 6.63
C ASP A 144 4.06 -9.27 6.94
N ASP A 145 3.63 -10.44 7.41
CA ASP A 145 4.54 -11.54 7.72
C ASP A 145 5.22 -12.10 6.47
N GLY A 146 6.43 -11.59 6.22
CA GLY A 146 7.33 -12.09 5.20
C GLY A 146 7.29 -11.33 3.88
N ASP A 147 6.43 -10.33 3.76
CA ASP A 147 6.29 -9.50 2.57
C ASP A 147 6.09 -8.02 2.91
N PHE A 148 6.51 -7.15 1.99
CA PHE A 148 6.20 -5.73 2.06
C PHE A 148 6.04 -5.11 0.69
N VAL A 149 5.25 -4.04 0.67
CA VAL A 149 4.98 -3.20 -0.49
C VAL A 149 5.44 -1.78 -0.18
N ARG A 150 6.15 -1.18 -1.13
CA ARG A 150 6.41 0.26 -1.17
C ARG A 150 5.96 0.78 -2.52
N ASN A 151 5.36 1.95 -2.52
CA ASN A 151 4.96 2.61 -3.76
C ASN A 151 5.03 4.13 -3.60
N GLY A 152 5.14 4.79 -4.73
CA GLY A 152 5.13 6.23 -4.82
C GLY A 152 4.63 6.69 -6.17
N PHE A 153 3.86 7.76 -6.18
CA PHE A 153 3.22 8.35 -7.33
C PHE A 153 3.39 9.87 -7.29
N THR A 154 3.66 10.51 -8.42
CA THR A 154 3.60 11.97 -8.50
C THR A 154 2.16 12.47 -8.34
N ALA A 155 1.97 13.72 -7.89
CA ALA A 155 0.64 14.27 -7.62
C ALA A 155 -0.31 14.27 -8.83
N ASP A 156 0.24 14.29 -10.05
CA ASP A 156 -0.46 14.21 -11.34
C ASP A 156 -0.65 12.76 -11.84
N GLY A 157 -0.16 11.76 -11.10
CA GLY A 157 -0.24 10.34 -11.45
C GLY A 157 0.57 9.92 -12.67
N ARG A 158 1.43 10.80 -13.23
CA ARG A 158 2.16 10.51 -14.48
C ARG A 158 3.37 9.61 -14.30
N ARG A 159 3.93 9.56 -13.09
CA ARG A 159 5.08 8.73 -12.75
C ARG A 159 4.76 7.97 -11.48
N SER A 160 5.16 6.71 -11.50
CA SER A 160 4.86 5.75 -10.46
C SER A 160 5.99 4.75 -10.31
N ILE A 161 6.06 4.18 -9.13
CA ILE A 161 6.87 3.01 -8.83
C ILE A 161 6.13 2.18 -7.81
N VAL A 162 6.08 0.87 -8.04
CA VAL A 162 5.55 -0.11 -7.11
C VAL A 162 6.64 -1.16 -6.91
N ILE A 163 6.95 -1.46 -5.65
CA ILE A 163 7.98 -2.40 -5.24
C ILE A 163 7.31 -3.38 -4.30
N THR A 164 7.44 -4.67 -4.61
CA THR A 164 7.06 -5.76 -3.72
C THR A 164 8.30 -6.59 -3.42
N ALA A 165 8.50 -6.95 -2.17
CA ALA A 165 9.64 -7.77 -1.76
C ALA A 165 9.23 -8.75 -0.66
N SER A 166 9.99 -9.84 -0.59
CA SER A 166 9.83 -10.91 0.39
C SER A 166 11.07 -10.99 1.27
N GLY A 167 10.87 -11.33 2.53
CA GLY A 167 11.92 -11.43 3.54
C GLY A 167 11.70 -10.47 4.70
N LYS A 168 11.31 -11.03 5.84
CA LYS A 168 11.22 -10.36 7.15
C LYS A 168 12.02 -11.11 8.20
N VAL A 169 12.74 -10.37 9.03
CA VAL A 169 13.52 -10.91 10.16
C VAL A 169 13.01 -10.29 11.47
N PRO A 170 13.29 -10.90 12.63
CA PRO A 170 12.71 -10.46 13.90
C PRO A 170 13.12 -9.04 14.29
N GLU A 171 14.35 -8.65 13.93
CA GLU A 171 14.88 -7.34 14.26
C GLU A 171 14.42 -6.28 13.23
N ASN A 172 13.97 -5.13 13.74
CA ASN A 172 13.62 -4.00 12.87
C ASN A 172 14.85 -3.36 12.21
N GLY A 173 16.07 -3.58 12.74
CA GLY A 173 17.31 -2.97 12.24
C GLY A 173 17.55 -3.22 10.74
N PRO A 174 17.54 -4.49 10.27
CA PRO A 174 17.56 -4.85 8.86
C PRO A 174 16.50 -4.14 8.00
N LEU A 175 15.23 -4.10 8.43
CA LEU A 175 14.16 -3.40 7.71
C LEU A 175 14.46 -1.90 7.58
N LEU A 176 14.86 -1.25 8.68
CA LEU A 176 15.25 0.17 8.70
C LEU A 176 16.47 0.45 7.78
N ARG A 177 17.41 -0.50 7.68
CA ARG A 177 18.54 -0.39 6.75
C ARG A 177 18.11 -0.52 5.30
N ALA A 178 17.13 -1.38 5.00
CA ALA A 178 16.57 -1.57 3.67
C ALA A 178 15.68 -0.39 3.24
N GLU A 179 15.04 0.31 4.17
CA GLU A 179 14.14 1.42 3.84
C GLU A 179 14.90 2.56 3.15
N ARG A 180 16.08 2.98 3.65
CA ARG A 180 16.86 4.06 3.01
C ARG A 180 17.16 3.85 1.51
N PRO A 181 17.69 2.71 1.05
CA PRO A 181 17.89 2.48 -0.38
C PRO A 181 16.57 2.39 -1.16
N LEU A 182 15.49 1.84 -0.59
CA LEU A 182 14.16 1.85 -1.23
C LEU A 182 13.63 3.27 -1.42
N GLN A 183 13.77 4.12 -0.41
CA GLN A 183 13.40 5.54 -0.47
C GLN A 183 14.16 6.25 -1.61
N ARG A 184 15.48 6.04 -1.70
CA ARG A 184 16.31 6.61 -2.78
C ARG A 184 15.93 6.09 -4.16
N LEU A 185 15.61 4.80 -4.28
CA LEU A 185 15.14 4.23 -5.54
C LEU A 185 13.83 4.89 -5.99
N MET A 186 12.87 5.02 -5.07
CA MET A 186 11.60 5.69 -5.37
C MET A 186 11.80 7.15 -5.76
N ASP A 187 12.62 7.89 -5.03
CA ASP A 187 12.92 9.29 -5.35
C ASP A 187 13.60 9.42 -6.72
N THR A 188 14.51 8.52 -7.06
CA THR A 188 15.20 8.51 -8.36
C THR A 188 14.22 8.26 -9.50
N ALA A 189 13.38 7.23 -9.39
CA ALA A 189 12.37 6.89 -10.40
C ALA A 189 11.34 8.02 -10.59
N LEU A 190 10.90 8.66 -9.50
CA LEU A 190 9.89 9.73 -9.56
C LEU A 190 10.47 11.08 -9.97
N CYS A 191 11.76 11.31 -9.78
CA CYS A 191 12.45 12.52 -10.22
C CYS A 191 13.11 12.40 -11.60
N GLU A 192 13.06 11.23 -12.23
CA GLU A 192 13.62 11.04 -13.56
C GLU A 192 12.99 12.02 -14.57
N GLY A 193 13.84 12.77 -15.27
CA GLY A 193 13.43 13.73 -16.29
C GLY A 193 12.92 15.08 -15.76
N VAL A 194 12.93 15.33 -14.45
CA VAL A 194 12.71 16.69 -13.90
C VAL A 194 14.01 17.49 -14.08
N ARG A 195 13.95 18.54 -14.89
CA ARG A 195 15.00 19.56 -14.98
C ARG A 195 14.64 20.75 -14.12
#